data_AF-W6RBR5-F1
#
_entry.id   AF-W6RBR5-F1
#
_cell.length_a   1.000
_cell.length_b   1.000
_cell.length_c   1.000
_cell.angle_alpha   90.00
_cell.angle_beta   90.00
_cell.angle_gamma   90.00
#
_symmetry.space_group_name_H-M   'P 1'
#
loop_
_entity.id
_entity.type
_entity.pdbx_description
1 polymer ?
#
loop_
_entity_poly.entity_id
_entity_poly.type
_entity_poly.pdbx_seq_one_letter_code
_entity_poly.pdbx_strand_id
1 'polypeptide(L)'
;MLLERGRRQIDRRAMGLIDSGKRAGLLRFNDADEAYHTLYGLIVSDLHVRMLLGEPGLKDTARQAERAVCAFLRLYGTEKVLAEMPLVG
;
A
#
# COMPACT_ATOMS: atom_id res chain seq x y z
N MET A 1 -2.77 24.37 -6.65
CA MET A 1 -3.56 24.15 -5.42
C MET A 1 -4.69 23.11 -5.52
N LEU A 2 -4.64 22.14 -6.45
CA LEU A 2 -5.52 20.94 -6.43
C LEU A 2 -4.79 19.67 -5.95
N LEU A 3 -3.50 19.53 -6.30
CA LEU A 3 -2.65 18.39 -5.93
C LEU A 3 -2.45 18.22 -4.42
N GLU A 4 -2.32 19.33 -3.69
CA GLU A 4 -2.07 19.30 -2.24
C GLU A 4 -3.26 18.76 -1.43
N ARG A 5 -4.50 18.94 -1.92
CA ARG A 5 -5.70 18.47 -1.23
C ARG A 5 -5.92 16.98 -1.45
N GLY A 6 -5.73 16.51 -2.69
CA GLY A 6 -5.90 15.10 -3.05
C GLY A 6 -4.85 14.21 -2.39
N ARG A 7 -3.56 14.55 -2.52
CA ARG A 7 -2.46 13.75 -1.97
C ARG A 7 -2.55 13.63 -0.44
N ARG A 8 -2.70 14.76 0.26
CA ARG A 8 -2.83 14.76 1.74
C ARG A 8 -4.01 13.95 2.24
N GLN A 9 -5.14 13.95 1.51
CA GLN A 9 -6.30 13.17 1.91
C GLN A 9 -6.07 11.66 1.73
N ILE A 10 -5.38 11.25 0.67
CA ILE A 10 -4.98 9.86 0.44
C ILE A 10 -3.98 9.42 1.52
N ASP A 11 -2.94 10.22 1.76
CA ASP A 11 -1.94 9.94 2.79
C ASP A 11 -2.61 9.73 4.16
N ARG A 12 -3.50 10.65 4.55
CA ARG A 12 -4.21 10.57 5.85
C ARG A 12 -5.10 9.33 5.96
N ARG A 13 -5.79 8.95 4.87
CA ARG A 13 -6.62 7.74 4.85
C ARG A 13 -5.78 6.48 4.97
N ALA A 14 -4.69 6.39 4.23
CA ALA A 14 -3.79 5.24 4.26
C ALA A 14 -3.11 5.06 5.62
N MET A 15 -2.57 6.15 6.20
CA MET A 15 -2.00 6.11 7.54
C MET A 15 -3.03 5.69 8.60
N GLY A 16 -4.26 6.20 8.52
CA GLY A 16 -5.35 5.80 9.42
C GLY A 16 -5.72 4.32 9.31
N LEU A 17 -5.71 3.76 8.10
CA LEU A 17 -5.97 2.34 7.87
C LEU A 17 -4.85 1.46 8.44
N ILE A 18 -3.58 1.84 8.22
CA ILE A 18 -2.40 1.11 8.72
C ILE A 18 -2.38 1.12 10.26
N ASP A 19 -2.64 2.28 10.88
CA ASP A 19 -2.74 2.40 12.35
C ASP A 19 -3.87 1.53 12.92
N SER A 20 -5.03 1.51 12.26
CA SER A 20 -6.17 0.67 12.66
C SER A 20 -5.81 -0.82 12.57
N GLY A 21 -5.11 -1.23 11.51
CA GLY A 21 -4.62 -2.60 11.36
C GLY A 21 -3.65 -3.01 12.48
N LYS A 22 -2.76 -2.10 12.91
CA LYS A 22 -1.87 -2.35 14.06
C LYS A 22 -2.64 -2.49 15.37
N ARG A 23 -3.59 -1.59 15.65
CA ARG A 23 -4.44 -1.66 16.85
C ARG A 23 -5.28 -2.93 16.92
N ALA A 24 -5.72 -3.43 15.77
CA ALA A 24 -6.44 -4.71 15.66
C ALA A 24 -5.55 -5.95 15.75
N GLY A 25 -4.22 -5.77 15.91
CA GLY A 25 -3.24 -6.86 15.93
C GLY A 25 -3.08 -7.55 14.58
N LEU A 26 -3.48 -6.92 13.48
CA LEU A 26 -3.36 -7.45 12.13
C LEU A 26 -1.98 -7.13 11.54
N LEU A 27 -1.46 -5.93 11.82
CA LEU A 27 -0.17 -5.46 11.35
C LEU A 27 0.82 -5.28 12.52
N ARG A 28 2.10 -5.48 12.23
CA ARG A 28 3.22 -5.24 13.14
C ARG A 28 4.31 -4.46 12.42
N PHE A 29 4.58 -3.25 12.92
CA PHE A 29 5.64 -2.35 12.44
C PHE A 29 6.06 -1.41 13.57
N ASN A 30 7.30 -0.93 13.50
CA ASN A 30 7.86 0.00 14.50
C ASN A 30 7.50 1.45 14.16
N ASP A 31 7.58 1.81 12.89
CA ASP A 31 7.30 3.16 12.37
C ASP A 31 6.14 3.12 11.36
N ALA A 32 5.14 3.99 11.56
CA ALA A 32 3.95 4.05 10.71
C ALA A 32 4.21 4.78 9.38
N ASP A 33 5.11 5.77 9.38
CA ASP A 33 5.49 6.51 8.18
C ASP A 33 6.32 5.62 7.24
N GLU A 34 7.23 4.82 7.81
CA GLU A 34 7.98 3.82 7.05
C GLU A 34 7.05 2.77 6.43
N ALA A 35 6.12 2.20 7.22
CA ALA A 35 5.14 1.24 6.72
C ALA A 35 4.27 1.86 5.60
N TYR A 36 3.84 3.11 5.76
CA TYR A 36 3.09 3.83 4.72
C TYR A 36 3.91 4.01 3.44
N HIS A 37 5.15 4.47 3.55
CA HIS A 37 6.05 4.65 2.41
C HIS A 37 6.31 3.32 1.68
N THR A 38 6.47 2.21 2.40
CA THR A 38 6.58 0.88 1.79
C THR A 38 5.32 0.50 1.02
N LEU A 39 4.12 0.69 1.59
CA LEU A 39 2.86 0.41 0.90
C LEU A 39 2.72 1.26 -0.37
N TYR A 40 3.02 2.55 -0.28
CA TYR A 40 2.96 3.45 -1.42
C TYR A 40 3.93 3.04 -2.53
N GLY A 41 5.17 2.69 -2.16
CA GLY A 41 6.18 2.17 -3.07
C GLY A 41 5.75 0.88 -3.77
N LEU A 42 5.10 -0.04 -3.07
CA LEU A 42 4.58 -1.29 -3.65
C LEU A 42 3.43 -1.07 -4.63
N ILE A 43 2.58 -0.08 -4.38
CA ILE A 43 1.44 0.25 -5.26
C ILE A 43 1.93 0.93 -6.54
N VAL A 44 2.77 1.95 -6.39
CA VAL A 44 3.13 2.85 -7.49
C VAL A 44 4.39 2.38 -8.23
N SER A 45 5.35 1.77 -7.53
CA SER A 45 6.67 1.40 -8.08
C SER A 45 7.24 2.55 -8.94
N ASP A 46 7.65 2.25 -10.17
CA ASP A 46 8.11 3.20 -11.19
C ASP A 46 6.99 3.80 -12.07
N LEU A 47 5.72 3.41 -11.88
CA LEU A 47 4.60 3.79 -12.76
C LEU A 47 4.44 5.30 -12.89
N HIS A 48 4.55 6.04 -11.77
CA HIS A 48 4.42 7.50 -11.82
C HIS A 48 5.46 8.14 -12.74
N VAL A 49 6.70 7.64 -12.70
CA VAL A 49 7.79 8.14 -13.55
C VAL A 49 7.52 7.78 -15.01
N ARG A 50 7.11 6.53 -15.28
CA ARG A 50 6.77 6.06 -16.64
C ARG A 50 5.63 6.85 -17.27
N MET A 51 4.59 7.15 -16.50
CA MET A 51 3.48 7.99 -16.94
C MET A 51 3.94 9.43 -17.25
N LEU A 52 4.85 10.00 -16.46
CA LEU A 52 5.45 11.31 -16.75
C LEU A 52 6.29 11.30 -18.04
N LEU A 53 6.84 10.14 -18.42
CA LEU A 53 7.58 9.92 -19.67
C LEU A 53 6.66 9.59 -20.86
N GLY A 54 5.34 9.57 -20.66
CA GLY A 54 4.35 9.36 -21.73
C GLY A 54 3.92 7.90 -21.93
N GLU A 55 4.34 6.97 -21.08
CA GLU A 55 3.80 5.60 -21.11
C GLU A 55 2.32 5.56 -20.68
N PRO A 56 1.51 4.66 -21.28
CA PRO A 56 0.13 4.47 -20.84
C PRO A 56 0.10 3.98 -19.38
N GLY A 57 -0.93 4.40 -18.63
CA GLY A 57 -1.14 3.94 -17.26
C GLY A 57 -1.37 2.43 -17.15
N LEU A 58 -1.46 1.93 -15.92
CA LEU A 58 -1.76 0.52 -15.63
C LEU A 58 -3.06 0.08 -16.33
N LYS A 59 -2.97 -0.99 -17.12
CA LYS A 59 -4.14 -1.64 -17.72
C LYS A 59 -5.02 -2.34 -16.69
N ASP A 60 -4.41 -2.89 -15.63
CA ASP A 60 -5.09 -3.63 -14.58
C ASP A 60 -4.64 -3.16 -13.19
N THR A 61 -5.29 -2.10 -12.73
CA THR A 61 -5.02 -1.50 -11.42
C THR A 61 -5.44 -2.40 -10.27
N ALA A 62 -6.44 -3.26 -10.47
CA ALA A 62 -6.94 -4.18 -9.44
C ALA A 62 -5.90 -5.24 -9.13
N ARG A 63 -5.34 -5.88 -10.16
CA ARG A 63 -4.28 -6.87 -9.99
C ARG A 63 -3.01 -6.27 -9.39
N GLN A 64 -2.65 -5.05 -9.76
CA GLN A 64 -1.52 -4.36 -9.13
C GLN A 64 -1.77 -4.09 -7.64
N ALA A 65 -2.98 -3.62 -7.30
CA ALA A 65 -3.35 -3.38 -5.90
C ALA A 65 -3.31 -4.66 -5.07
N GLU A 66 -3.84 -5.77 -5.59
CA GLU A 66 -3.79 -7.08 -4.94
C GLU A 66 -2.34 -7.52 -4.67
N ARG A 67 -1.47 -7.45 -5.68
CA ARG A 67 -0.05 -7.80 -5.53
C ARG A 67 0.66 -6.93 -4.48
N ALA A 68 0.40 -5.63 -4.50
CA ALA A 68 1.00 -4.69 -3.55
C ALA A 68 0.52 -4.98 -2.11
N VAL A 69 -0.77 -5.23 -1.92
CA VAL A 69 -1.33 -5.59 -0.62
C VAL A 69 -0.76 -6.93 -0.13
N CYS A 70 -0.71 -7.95 -0.98
CA CYS A 70 -0.11 -9.24 -0.62
C CYS A 70 1.36 -9.10 -0.21
N ALA A 71 2.15 -8.32 -0.95
CA ALA A 71 3.54 -8.04 -0.58
C ALA A 71 3.64 -7.28 0.76
N PHE A 72 2.79 -6.27 0.96
CA PHE A 72 2.75 -5.50 2.20
C PHE A 72 2.40 -6.36 3.41
N LEU A 73 1.41 -7.24 3.30
CA LEU A 73 1.02 -8.16 4.37
C LEU A 73 2.09 -9.22 4.63
N ARG A 74 2.88 -9.63 3.62
CA ARG A 74 4.06 -10.48 3.86
C ARG A 74 5.16 -9.78 4.66
N LEU A 75 5.29 -8.46 4.53
CA LEU A 75 6.31 -7.68 5.24
C LEU A 75 5.86 -7.28 6.66
N TYR A 76 4.61 -6.87 6.82
CA TYR A 76 4.10 -6.27 8.06
C TYR A 76 2.89 -6.98 8.66
N GLY A 77 2.35 -8.00 8.00
CA GLY A 77 1.26 -8.80 8.55
C GLY A 77 1.73 -9.63 9.73
N THR A 78 0.83 -9.83 10.70
CA THR A 78 1.05 -10.77 11.80
C THR A 78 0.75 -12.19 11.37
N GLU A 79 1.16 -13.17 12.18
CA GLU A 79 0.83 -14.58 11.97
C GLU A 79 -0.68 -14.82 11.78
N LYS A 80 -1.52 -14.06 12.51
CA LYS A 80 -2.98 -14.08 12.35
C LYS A 80 -3.39 -13.77 10.91
N VAL A 81 -2.89 -12.68 10.36
CA VAL A 81 -3.20 -12.26 8.98
C VAL A 81 -2.63 -13.24 7.97
N LEU A 82 -1.40 -13.71 8.17
CA LEU A 82 -0.74 -14.62 7.23
C LEU A 82 -1.43 -15.99 7.16
N ALA A 83 -1.99 -16.46 8.28
CA ALA A 83 -2.77 -17.70 8.30
C ALA A 83 -4.10 -17.60 7.53
N GLU A 84 -4.65 -16.39 7.42
CA GLU A 84 -5.91 -16.10 6.70
C GLU A 84 -5.65 -15.68 5.24
N MET A 85 -4.40 -15.43 4.85
CA MET A 85 -4.07 -15.06 3.47
C MET A 85 -4.23 -16.26 2.53
N PRO A 86 -4.98 -16.12 1.43
CA PRO A 86 -5.00 -17.15 0.41
C PRO A 86 -3.58 -17.32 -0.16
N LEU A 87 -3.18 -18.57 -0.37
CA LEU A 87 -1.91 -18.93 -1.02
C LEU A 87 -1.96 -18.50 -2.49
N VAL A 88 -1.83 -17.20 -2.75
CA VAL A 88 -1.71 -16.66 -4.11
C VAL A 88 -0.22 -16.52 -4.41
N GLY A 89 0.28 -17.50 -5.17
CA GLY A 89 1.56 -17.49 -5.87
C GLY A 89 1.37 -17.04 -7.31
#